data_AF-A0A7Y3UJG3-F1
#
_entry.id   AF-A0A7Y3UJG3-F1
#
_cell.length_a   1.000
_cell.length_b   1.000
_cell.length_c   1.000
_cell.angle_alpha   90.00
_cell.angle_beta   90.00
_cell.angle_gamma   90.00
#
_symmetry.space_group_name_H-M   'P 1'
#
loop_
_entity.id
_entity.type
_entity.pdbx_description
1 polymer ?
#
loop_
_entity_poly.entity_id
_entity_poly.type
_entity_poly.pdbx_seq_one_letter_code
_entity_poly.pdbx_strand_id
1 'polypeptide(L)' 'MTTAAKLIEKGKLEGKIEGKIEGLKEAIEIGLELKYGDEGQRLFEQIKAVSLLEKLEAIKEAVKISKNMEEIEKLL' A
#
# COMPACT_ATOMS: atom_id res chain seq x y z
N MET A 1 -16.99 -5.73 -29.63
CA MET A 1 -15.91 -6.21 -28.74
C MET A 1 -16.25 -7.65 -28.33
N THR A 2 -15.35 -8.61 -28.53
CA THR A 2 -15.60 -10.04 -28.23
C THR A 2 -15.49 -10.33 -26.74
N THR A 3 -16.10 -11.41 -26.25
CA THR A 3 -15.98 -11.86 -24.85
C THR A 3 -14.53 -12.07 -24.44
N ALA A 4 -13.70 -12.62 -25.33
CA ALA A 4 -12.27 -12.80 -25.11
C ALA A 4 -11.53 -11.46 -24.92
N ALA A 5 -11.84 -10.44 -25.73
CA ALA A 5 -11.21 -9.12 -25.58
C ALA A 5 -11.55 -8.45 -24.24
N LYS A 6 -12.80 -8.57 -23.79
CA LYS A 6 -13.24 -8.05 -22.47
C LYS A 6 -12.52 -8.72 -21.30
N LEU A 7 -12.31 -10.04 -21.37
CA LEU A 7 -11.59 -10.78 -20.34
C LEU A 7 -10.11 -10.38 -20.26
N ILE A 8 -9.46 -10.19 -21.41
CA ILE A 8 -8.08 -9.71 -21.48
C ILE A 8 -7.96 -8.30 -20.89
N GLU A 9 -8.89 -7.41 -21.22
CA GLU A 9 -8.92 -6.05 -20.69
C GLU A 9 -9.12 -6.04 -19.16
N LYS A 10 -10.05 -6.86 -18.65
CA LYS A 10 -10.28 -7.02 -17.21
C LYS A 10 -9.03 -7.53 -16.48
N GLY A 11 -8.38 -8.57 -17.00
CA GLY A 11 -7.15 -9.11 -16.41
C GLY A 11 -5.99 -8.11 -16.39
N LYS A 12 -5.85 -7.29 -17.45
CA LYS A 12 -4.85 -6.20 -17.47
C LYS A 12 -5.15 -5.13 -16.42
N LEU A 13 -6.42 -4.80 -16.21
CA LEU A 13 -6.83 -3.83 -15.20
C LEU A 13 -6.59 -4.36 -13.78
N GLU A 14 -6.98 -5.61 -13.52
CA GLU A 14 -6.78 -6.28 -12.24
C GLU A 14 -5.28 -6.38 -11.90
N GLY A 15 -4.45 -6.88 -12.82
CA GLY A 15 -3.00 -6.98 -12.59
C GLY A 15 -2.32 -5.62 -12.39
N LYS A 16 -2.82 -4.55 -13.03
CA LYS A 16 -2.33 -3.19 -12.78
C LYS A 16 -2.67 -2.71 -11.37
N ILE A 17 -3.86 -3.04 -10.87
CA ILE A 17 -4.30 -2.67 -9.51
C ILE A 17 -3.50 -3.46 -8.47
N GLU A 18 -3.37 -4.77 -8.66
CA GLU A 18 -2.58 -5.66 -7.78
C GLU A 18 -1.13 -5.21 -7.69
N GLY A 19 -0.46 -4.99 -8.83
CA GLY A 19 0.93 -4.52 -8.83
C GLY A 19 1.11 -3.15 -8.18
N LYS A 20 0.13 -2.25 -8.29
CA LYS A 20 0.15 -0.97 -7.59
C LYS A 20 -0.03 -1.12 -6.08
N ILE A 21 -0.89 -2.05 -5.64
CA ILE A 21 -1.06 -2.36 -4.22
C ILE A 21 0.23 -2.95 -3.64
N GLU A 22 0.85 -3.90 -4.32
CA GLU A 22 2.12 -4.51 -3.89
C GLU A 22 3.24 -3.47 -3.79
N GLY A 23 3.44 -2.66 -4.84
CA GLY A 23 4.46 -1.61 -4.84
C GLY A 23 4.22 -0.53 -3.78
N LEU A 24 2.97 -0.20 -3.46
CA LEU A 24 2.66 0.71 -2.36
C LEU A 24 3.02 0.10 -1.00
N LYS A 25 2.73 -1.19 -0.78
CA LYS A 25 3.08 -1.88 0.46
C LYS A 25 4.60 -1.94 0.65
N GLU A 26 5.35 -2.30 -0.38
CA GLU A 26 6.81 -2.34 -0.32
C GLU A 26 7.40 -0.94 -0.03
N ALA A 27 6.89 0.10 -0.68
CA ALA A 27 7.33 1.48 -0.41
C ALA A 27 7.03 1.93 1.03
N ILE A 28 5.89 1.50 1.59
CA ILE A 28 5.51 1.77 2.98
C ILE A 28 6.42 1.02 3.95
N GLU A 29 6.67 -0.26 3.70
CA GLU A 29 7.56 -1.10 4.52
C GLU A 29 8.94 -0.46 4.64
N ILE A 30 9.56 -0.15 3.50
CA ILE A 30 10.87 0.50 3.45
C ILE A 30 10.84 1.85 4.16
N GLY A 31 9.81 2.67 3.91
CA GLY A 31 9.69 3.99 4.56
C GLY A 31 9.55 3.90 6.08
N LEU A 32 8.82 2.91 6.58
CA LEU A 32 8.63 2.66 8.01
C LEU A 32 9.90 2.12 8.66
N GLU A 33 10.57 1.16 8.00
CA GLU A 33 11.84 0.61 8.47
C GLU A 33 12.92 1.70 8.57
N LEU A 34 13.06 2.53 7.53
CA LEU A 34 14.07 3.60 7.52
C LEU A 34 13.83 4.69 8.57
N LYS A 35 12.56 4.97 8.92
CA LYS A 35 12.22 6.02 9.89
C LYS A 35 12.13 5.53 11.33
N TYR A 36 11.61 4.33 11.53
CA TYR A 36 11.17 3.85 12.84
C TYR A 36 11.73 2.46 13.19
N GLY A 37 12.51 1.84 12.30
CA GLY A 37 13.14 0.53 12.53
C GLY A 37 12.12 -0.56 12.87
N ASP A 38 12.43 -1.36 13.88
CA ASP A 38 11.62 -2.50 14.33
C ASP A 38 10.17 -2.12 14.69
N GLU A 39 9.95 -0.93 15.25
CA GLU A 39 8.60 -0.46 15.57
C GLU A 39 7.79 -0.21 14.28
N GLY A 40 8.43 0.35 13.25
CA GLY A 40 7.83 0.53 11.94
C GLY A 40 7.44 -0.80 11.28
N GLN A 41 8.26 -1.83 11.49
CA GLN A 41 7.98 -3.17 10.96
C GLN A 41 6.74 -3.81 11.62
N ARG A 42 6.55 -3.61 12.94
CA ARG A 42 5.34 -4.07 13.65
C ARG A 42 4.08 -3.41 13.12
N LEU A 43 4.15 -2.11 12.82
CA LEU A 43 3.04 -1.39 12.20
C LEU A 43 2.76 -1.91 10.79
N PHE A 44 3.80 -2.25 10.03
CA PHE A 44 3.64 -2.79 8.68
C PHE A 44 2.85 -4.11 8.65
N GLU A 45 2.99 -4.98 9.65
CA GLU A 45 2.17 -6.20 9.75
C GLU A 45 0.65 -5.91 9.76
N GLN A 46 0.24 -4.77 10.34
CA GLN A 46 -1.16 -4.33 10.29
C GLN A 46 -1.53 -3.79 8.90
N ILE A 47 -0.62 -3.05 8.26
CA ILE A 47 -0.81 -2.46 6.92
C ILE A 47 -0.90 -3.56 5.84
N LYS A 48 -0.29 -4.73 6.02
CA LYS A 48 -0.40 -5.86 5.09
C LYS A 48 -1.86 -6.28 4.86
N ALA A 49 -2.74 -6.16 5.85
CA ALA A 49 -4.15 -6.48 5.73
C ALA A 49 -4.96 -5.45 4.92
N VAL A 50 -4.40 -4.25 4.68
CA VAL A 50 -5.05 -3.20 3.89
C VAL A 50 -4.96 -3.55 2.40
N SER A 51 -6.12 -3.62 1.74
CA SER A 51 -6.25 -3.87 0.30
C SER A 51 -6.81 -2.66 -0.47
N LEU A 52 -7.28 -1.63 0.22
CA LEU A 52 -7.81 -0.43 -0.40
C LEU A 52 -6.66 0.47 -0.89
N LEU A 53 -6.56 0.64 -2.20
CA LEU A 53 -5.49 1.41 -2.84
C LEU A 53 -5.40 2.86 -2.33
N GLU A 54 -6.53 3.56 -2.20
CA GLU A 54 -6.56 4.95 -1.72
C GLU A 54 -6.03 5.06 -0.29
N LYS A 55 -6.31 4.06 0.55
CA LYS A 55 -5.84 4.01 1.93
C LYS A 55 -4.33 3.77 1.98
N LEU A 56 -3.81 2.89 1.13
CA LEU A 56 -2.37 2.67 0.99
C LEU A 56 -1.65 3.93 0.48
N GLU A 57 -2.24 4.68 -0.45
CA GLU A 57 -1.67 5.96 -0.90
C GLU A 57 -1.60 7.00 0.24
N ALA A 58 -2.67 7.11 1.03
CA ALA A 58 -2.69 7.98 2.20
C ALA A 58 -1.64 7.58 3.25
N ILE A 59 -1.53 6.28 3.55
CA ILE A 59 -0.52 5.76 4.47
C ILE A 59 0.89 6.04 3.93
N LYS A 60 1.16 5.80 2.64
CA LYS A 60 2.46 6.11 2.02
C LYS A 60 2.83 7.59 2.19
N GLU A 61 1.88 8.50 2.00
CA GLU A 61 2.16 9.93 2.18
C GLU A 61 2.37 10.28 3.66
N ALA A 62 1.59 9.71 4.57
CA ALA A 62 1.80 9.87 6.00
C ALA A 62 3.18 9.35 6.41
N VAL A 63 3.62 8.19 5.94
CA VAL A 63 4.96 7.65 6.21
C VAL A 63 6.05 8.63 5.76
N LYS A 64 5.88 9.31 4.62
CA LYS A 64 6.85 10.29 4.11
C LYS A 64 6.97 11.53 5.00
N ILE A 65 5.85 12.10 5.47
CA ILE A 65 5.84 13.40 6.18
C ILE A 65 5.80 13.28 7.71
N SER A 66 5.36 12.14 8.23
CA SER A 66 5.15 11.92 9.66
C SER A 66 6.41 12.14 10.48
N LYS A 67 6.21 12.73 11.66
CA LYS A 67 7.25 12.90 12.68
C LYS A 67 7.16 11.87 13.79
N ASN A 68 6.01 11.21 13.92
CA ASN A 68 5.72 10.17 14.90
C ASN A 68 4.84 9.08 14.28
N MET A 69 4.80 7.92 14.93
CA MET A 69 4.07 6.75 14.44
C MET A 69 2.55 6.88 14.63
N GLU A 70 2.10 7.58 15.67
CA GLU A 70 0.67 7.80 15.98
C GLU A 70 -0.09 8.48 14.83
N GLU A 71 0.57 9.35 14.06
CA GLU A 71 -0.02 9.96 12.86
C GLU A 71 -0.36 8.93 11.77
N ILE A 72 0.42 7.85 11.67
CA ILE A 72 0.22 6.78 10.69
C ILE A 72 -0.83 5.79 11.20
N GLU A 73 -0.81 5.46 12.48
CA GLU A 73 -1.78 4.55 13.12
C GLU A 73 -3.22 5.04 13.00
N LYS A 74 -3.45 6.36 13.03
CA LYS A 74 -4.80 6.95 12.84
C LYS A 74 -5.40 6.67 11.47
N LEU A 75 -4.60 6.23 10.50
CA LEU A 75 -5.02 5.92 9.14
C LEU A 75 -5.26 4.43 8.91
N LEU A 76 -4.98 3.57 9.90
CA LEU A 76 -5.28 2.14 9.87
C LEU A 76 -6.74 1.84 10.22
#